data_AF-K1PPA6-F1
#
_entry.id   AF-K1PPA6-F1
#
_cell.length_a   1.000
_cell.length_b   1.000
_cell.length_c   1.000
_cell.angle_alpha   90.00
_cell.angle_beta   90.00
_cell.angle_gamma   90.00
#
_symmetry.space_group_name_H-M   'P 1'
#
loop_
_entity.id
_entity.type
_entity.pdbx_description
1 polymer ?
#
loop_
_entity_poly.entity_id
_entity_poly.type
_entity_poly.pdbx_seq_one_letter_code
_entity_poly.pdbx_strand_id
1 'polypeptide(L)'
;MNLFILTHQVILVTDGKTGIGHRSLKNSLETWDQRESSGEDKFPLPFKFPCKLHIMVISNPSDPDLKSSFPLFEKLIEMNGQGGEVCVPDNALTLQSVETMFTRLQEKYFKPYNGILRCGNFKCSIQLFPPPDPYNVVEEFEEVHQEVGSCLEILGFVDIADVASPQALSRHLVLPLPSKELKAADNGGYSLLRGESLFI
;
A
#
# COMPACT_ATOMS: atom_id res chain seq x y z
N MET A 1 -1.03 -19.81 14.26
CA MET A 1 -1.96 -18.68 14.45
C MET A 1 -1.71 -17.70 13.33
N ASN A 2 -2.51 -17.75 12.26
CA ASN A 2 -2.45 -16.77 11.18
C ASN A 2 -3.15 -15.51 11.65
N LEU A 3 -2.36 -14.58 12.18
CA LEU A 3 -2.77 -13.22 12.44
C LEU A 3 -3.21 -12.61 11.10
N PHE A 4 -4.38 -11.96 11.07
CA PHE A 4 -4.89 -11.20 9.92
C PHE A 4 -3.73 -10.52 9.18
N ILE A 5 -3.58 -10.82 7.89
CA ILE A 5 -2.48 -10.26 7.09
C ILE A 5 -2.80 -8.79 6.86
N LEU A 6 -2.36 -7.94 7.77
CA LEU A 6 -2.30 -6.50 7.56
C LEU A 6 -1.01 -6.20 6.83
N THR A 7 -1.10 -5.91 5.54
CA THR A 7 0.02 -5.46 4.74
C THR A 7 0.35 -4.01 5.12
N HIS A 8 1.57 -3.79 5.59
CA HIS A 8 2.07 -2.47 5.94
C HIS A 8 2.81 -1.85 4.74
N GLN A 9 2.86 -0.52 4.71
CA GLN A 9 3.56 0.25 3.70
C GLN A 9 4.58 1.14 4.42
N VAL A 10 5.88 0.94 4.20
CA VAL A 10 6.93 1.83 4.72
C VAL A 10 7.39 2.73 3.58
N ILE A 11 7.33 4.04 3.78
CA ILE A 11 7.78 5.04 2.81
C ILE A 11 9.01 5.75 3.39
N LEU A 12 10.18 5.47 2.82
CA LEU A 12 11.42 6.18 3.12
C LEU A 12 11.59 7.33 2.13
N VAL A 13 11.63 8.57 2.62
CA VAL A 13 11.91 9.75 1.79
C VAL A 13 13.33 10.21 2.06
N THR A 14 14.16 10.34 1.03
CA THR A 14 15.59 10.68 1.15
C THR A 14 16.07 11.54 -0.01
N ASP A 15 17.18 12.27 0.16
CA ASP A 15 17.85 13.03 -0.91
C ASP A 15 18.80 12.16 -1.75
N GLY A 16 18.86 10.85 -1.47
CA GLY A 16 19.69 9.88 -2.19
C GLY A 16 21.12 9.78 -1.67
N LYS A 17 21.55 10.64 -0.75
CA LYS A 17 22.90 10.56 -0.19
C LYS A 17 22.98 9.46 0.86
N THR A 18 23.98 8.60 0.71
CA THR A 18 24.17 7.42 1.56
C THR A 18 25.21 7.62 2.67
N GLY A 19 25.80 8.82 2.72
CA GLY A 19 26.86 9.19 3.66
C GLY A 19 28.17 8.44 3.40
N ILE A 20 29.18 8.74 4.23
CA ILE A 20 30.50 8.09 4.19
C ILE A 20 30.89 7.55 5.56
N GLY A 21 31.71 6.50 5.58
CA GLY A 21 32.26 5.90 6.80
C GLY A 21 31.36 4.84 7.45
N HIS A 22 31.66 4.51 8.70
CA HIS A 22 31.12 3.34 9.44
C HIS A 22 29.58 3.30 9.63
N ARG A 23 28.90 4.44 9.47
CA ARG A 23 27.44 4.56 9.60
C ARG A 23 26.75 4.87 8.27
N SER A 24 27.50 4.85 7.16
CA SER A 24 26.92 4.98 5.82
C SER A 24 26.05 3.77 5.49
N LEU A 25 25.11 3.96 4.56
CA LEU A 25 24.29 2.86 4.07
C LEU A 25 25.18 1.77 3.44
N LYS A 26 26.19 2.18 2.65
CA LYS A 26 27.14 1.25 2.03
C LYS A 26 27.84 0.36 3.07
N ASN A 27 28.43 0.94 4.11
CA ASN A 27 29.09 0.16 5.16
C ASN A 27 28.11 -0.76 5.90
N SER A 28 26.89 -0.29 6.14
CA SER A 28 25.84 -1.10 6.79
C SER A 28 25.44 -2.31 5.94
N LEU A 29 25.41 -2.16 4.62
CA LEU A 29 25.11 -3.23 3.66
C LEU A 29 26.29 -4.18 3.40
N GLU A 30 27.54 -3.74 3.60
CA GLU A 30 28.75 -4.57 3.47
C GLU A 30 29.00 -5.39 4.74
N THR A 31 28.66 -4.84 5.91
CA THR A 31 28.85 -5.49 7.22
C THR A 31 27.61 -6.27 7.69
N TRP A 32 26.62 -6.46 6.82
CA TRP A 32 25.31 -7.01 7.19
C TRP A 32 25.41 -8.45 7.74
N ASP A 33 26.18 -9.32 7.08
CA ASP A 33 26.41 -10.72 7.49
C ASP A 33 27.04 -10.81 8.89
N GLN A 34 27.96 -9.90 9.20
CA GLN A 34 28.70 -9.89 10.46
C GLN A 34 27.78 -9.52 11.63
N ARG A 35 26.82 -8.63 11.40
CA ARG A 35 25.84 -8.17 12.40
C ARG A 35 24.77 -9.20 12.74
N GLU A 36 24.51 -10.16 11.86
CA GLU A 36 23.51 -11.19 12.14
C GLU A 36 23.92 -12.10 13.32
N SER A 37 25.22 -12.19 13.60
CA SER A 37 25.79 -13.02 14.66
C SER A 37 25.83 -12.35 16.05
N SER A 38 25.71 -11.02 16.15
CA SER A 38 25.93 -10.26 17.40
C SER A 38 24.67 -9.94 18.21
N GLY A 39 23.47 -10.25 17.69
CA GLY A 39 22.18 -10.17 18.41
C GLY A 39 21.65 -8.75 18.69
N GLU A 40 22.50 -7.82 19.13
CA GLU A 40 22.10 -6.45 19.52
C GLU A 40 22.11 -5.44 18.35
N ASP A 41 22.84 -5.71 17.27
CA ASP A 41 23.01 -4.81 16.11
C ASP A 41 22.50 -5.40 14.79
N LYS A 42 21.52 -6.31 14.83
CA LYS A 42 21.00 -6.96 13.61
C LYS A 42 20.45 -5.90 12.64
N PHE A 43 20.77 -6.07 11.36
CA PHE A 43 20.24 -5.21 10.30
C PHE A 43 18.70 -5.29 10.29
N PRO A 44 17.98 -4.16 10.15
CA PRO A 44 16.52 -4.12 10.39
C PRO A 44 15.68 -4.81 9.31
N LEU A 45 16.28 -5.21 8.19
CA LEU A 45 15.62 -5.92 7.10
C LEU A 45 15.99 -7.42 7.10
N PRO A 46 15.06 -8.31 6.71
CA PRO A 46 13.68 -8.02 6.32
C PRO A 46 12.80 -7.61 7.52
N PHE A 47 11.75 -6.82 7.27
CA PHE A 47 10.78 -6.52 8.31
C PHE A 47 10.12 -7.81 8.81
N LYS A 48 9.94 -7.92 10.13
CA LYS A 48 9.29 -9.08 10.77
C LYS A 48 7.77 -9.15 10.55
N PHE A 49 7.20 -8.14 9.89
CA PHE A 49 5.79 -8.04 9.58
C PHE A 49 5.61 -7.86 8.07
N PRO A 50 4.49 -8.33 7.47
CA PRO A 50 4.18 -8.14 6.05
C PRO A 50 4.28 -6.67 5.65
N CYS A 51 5.29 -6.30 4.87
CA CYS A 51 5.54 -4.90 4.54
C CYS A 51 6.23 -4.68 3.20
N LYS A 52 5.67 -3.80 2.37
CA LYS A 52 6.36 -3.28 1.19
C LYS A 52 7.19 -2.04 1.58
N LEU A 53 8.41 -1.94 1.05
CA LEU A 53 9.33 -0.83 1.30
C LEU A 53 9.40 0.06 0.05
N HIS A 54 8.94 1.30 0.15
CA HIS A 54 9.02 2.29 -0.93
C HIS A 54 10.08 3.33 -0.60
N ILE A 55 11.03 3.54 -1.49
CA ILE A 55 12.11 4.51 -1.29
C ILE A 55 11.92 5.66 -2.29
N MET A 56 11.48 6.81 -1.81
CA MET A 56 11.24 8.02 -2.58
C MET A 56 12.50 8.88 -2.53
N VAL A 57 13.27 8.90 -3.61
CA VAL A 57 14.55 9.62 -3.69
C VAL A 57 14.35 10.96 -4.36
N ILE A 58 14.38 12.03 -3.57
CA ILE A 58 14.24 13.42 -4.02
C ILE A 58 15.61 13.94 -4.46
N SER A 59 16.06 13.50 -5.64
CA SER A 59 17.30 13.94 -6.27
C SER A 59 17.15 14.05 -7.78
N ASN A 60 18.10 14.71 -8.44
CA ASN A 60 18.14 14.79 -9.88
C ASN A 60 18.55 13.42 -10.47
N PRO A 61 17.80 12.82 -11.41
CA PRO A 61 18.14 11.53 -12.02
C PRO A 61 19.51 11.49 -12.70
N SER A 62 20.00 12.65 -13.13
CA SER A 62 21.31 12.78 -13.78
C SER A 62 22.47 12.90 -12.81
N ASP A 63 22.21 13.04 -11.50
CA ASP A 63 23.23 13.19 -10.46
C ASP A 63 24.13 11.95 -10.37
N PRO A 64 25.46 12.08 -10.54
CA PRO A 64 26.41 10.98 -10.37
C PRO A 64 26.32 10.31 -8.99
N ASP A 65 26.06 11.07 -7.93
CA ASP A 65 25.96 10.53 -6.57
C ASP A 65 24.74 9.61 -6.45
N LEU A 66 23.62 9.99 -7.10
CA LEU A 66 22.44 9.13 -7.19
C LEU A 66 22.75 7.84 -7.95
N LYS A 67 23.45 7.90 -9.08
CA LYS A 67 23.83 6.71 -9.84
C LYS A 67 24.67 5.74 -9.02
N SER A 68 25.51 6.24 -8.11
CA SER A 68 26.33 5.42 -7.22
C SER A 68 25.53 4.80 -6.08
N SER A 69 24.49 5.49 -5.59
CA SER A 69 23.70 5.08 -4.43
C SER A 69 22.45 4.28 -4.80
N PHE A 70 21.93 4.42 -6.01
CA PHE A 70 20.73 3.73 -6.50
C PHE A 70 20.79 2.20 -6.30
N PRO A 71 21.89 1.50 -6.64
CA PRO A 71 21.98 0.05 -6.41
C PRO A 71 21.92 -0.34 -4.92
N LEU A 72 22.30 0.58 -4.01
CA LEU A 72 22.20 0.33 -2.57
C LEU A 72 20.74 0.39 -2.11
N PHE A 73 19.92 1.27 -2.69
CA PHE A 73 18.49 1.32 -2.41
C PHE A 73 17.76 0.10 -3.01
N GLU A 74 18.12 -0.33 -4.23
CA GLU A 74 17.58 -1.57 -4.80
C GLU A 74 17.90 -2.78 -3.92
N LYS A 75 19.14 -2.89 -3.43
CA LYS A 75 19.54 -3.94 -2.48
C LYS A 75 18.70 -3.92 -1.20
N LEU A 76 18.27 -2.76 -0.70
CA LEU A 76 17.34 -2.70 0.45
C LEU A 76 15.98 -3.31 0.11
N ILE A 77 15.44 -3.07 -1.09
CA ILE A 77 14.18 -3.67 -1.52
C ILE A 77 14.32 -5.19 -1.62
N GLU A 78 15.40 -5.66 -2.23
CA GLU A 78 15.72 -7.09 -2.36
C GLU A 78 15.87 -7.76 -1.00
N MET A 79 16.63 -7.15 -0.07
CA MET A 79 16.80 -7.65 1.30
C MET A 79 15.50 -7.70 2.08
N ASN A 80 14.57 -6.76 1.82
CA ASN A 80 13.25 -6.81 2.44
C ASN A 80 12.41 -7.98 1.91
N GLY A 81 12.54 -8.32 0.62
CA GLY A 81 11.94 -9.51 0.00
C GLY A 81 10.41 -9.52 -0.07
N GLN A 82 9.75 -8.46 0.40
CA GLN A 82 8.29 -8.36 0.55
C GLN A 82 7.68 -7.32 -0.41
N GLY A 83 8.44 -6.92 -1.43
CA GLY A 83 8.05 -5.95 -2.45
C GLY A 83 8.29 -4.49 -2.07
N GLY A 84 7.82 -3.60 -2.96
CA GLY A 84 8.08 -2.17 -2.92
C GLY A 84 8.90 -1.72 -4.14
N GLU A 85 9.35 -0.47 -4.15
CA GLU A 85 10.14 0.07 -5.26
C GLU A 85 10.98 1.28 -4.86
N VAL A 86 12.03 1.54 -5.63
CA VAL A 86 12.78 2.81 -5.58
C VAL A 86 12.19 3.76 -6.62
N CYS A 87 11.74 4.92 -6.19
CA CYS A 87 11.17 5.95 -7.05
C CYS A 87 12.11 7.17 -7.10
N VAL A 88 12.33 7.68 -8.31
CA VAL A 88 13.05 8.94 -8.59
C VAL A 88 12.16 9.82 -9.48
N PRO A 89 12.29 11.15 -9.44
CA PRO A 89 11.62 12.05 -10.38
C PRO A 89 11.96 11.68 -11.83
N ASP A 90 11.02 11.78 -12.77
CA ASP A 90 11.26 11.35 -14.15
C ASP A 90 12.16 12.33 -14.94
N ASN A 91 12.23 13.60 -14.51
CA ASN A 91 12.92 14.70 -15.19
C ASN A 91 13.75 15.53 -14.20
N ALA A 92 14.14 16.75 -14.59
CA ALA A 92 14.77 17.72 -13.71
C ALA A 92 14.00 17.87 -12.38
N LEU A 93 14.75 17.96 -11.28
CA LEU A 93 14.19 18.05 -9.95
C LEU A 93 13.41 19.35 -9.77
N THR A 94 12.08 19.22 -9.79
CA THR A 94 11.11 20.29 -9.62
C THR A 94 9.99 19.83 -8.70
N LEU A 95 9.25 20.77 -8.09
CA LEU A 95 8.08 20.43 -7.28
C LEU A 95 7.09 19.54 -8.03
N GLN A 96 6.78 19.89 -9.28
CA GLN A 96 5.87 19.14 -10.15
C GLN A 96 6.36 17.70 -10.40
N SER A 97 7.66 17.50 -10.60
CA SER A 97 8.22 16.16 -10.82
C SER A 97 8.12 15.29 -9.56
N VAL A 98 8.27 15.89 -8.37
CA VAL A 98 8.12 15.19 -7.08
C VAL A 98 6.65 14.89 -6.82
N GLU A 99 5.73 15.83 -7.07
CA GLU A 99 4.29 15.60 -6.97
C GLU A 99 3.84 14.45 -7.87
N THR A 100 4.31 14.42 -9.12
CA THR A 100 4.05 13.32 -10.06
C THR A 100 4.57 11.98 -9.53
N MET A 101 5.78 11.97 -8.98
CA MET A 101 6.38 10.77 -8.39
C MET A 101 5.54 10.22 -7.21
N PHE A 102 5.08 11.08 -6.29
CA PHE A 102 4.21 10.66 -5.19
C PHE A 102 2.79 10.29 -5.65
N THR A 103 2.27 10.95 -6.69
CA THR A 103 0.97 10.61 -7.29
C THR A 103 1.00 9.20 -7.86
N ARG A 104 2.07 8.82 -8.55
CA ARG A 104 2.26 7.44 -9.04
C ARG A 104 2.26 6.40 -7.91
N LEU A 105 2.96 6.70 -6.80
CA LEU A 105 2.95 5.83 -5.61
C LEU A 105 1.53 5.68 -5.05
N GLN A 106 0.80 6.79 -4.92
CA GLN A 106 -0.58 6.81 -4.45
C GLN A 106 -1.50 5.96 -5.33
N GLU A 107 -1.44 6.17 -6.65
CA GLU A 107 -2.28 5.46 -7.62
C GLU A 107 -2.04 3.95 -7.62
N LYS A 108 -0.78 3.53 -7.38
CA LYS A 108 -0.38 2.13 -7.42
C LYS A 108 -0.67 1.39 -6.11
N TYR A 109 -0.47 2.01 -4.95
CA TYR A 109 -0.53 1.31 -3.66
C TYR A 109 -1.59 1.81 -2.68
N PHE A 110 -2.18 2.98 -2.92
CA PHE A 110 -3.15 3.61 -2.01
C PHE A 110 -4.49 3.89 -2.68
N LYS A 111 -4.76 3.25 -3.82
CA LYS A 111 -6.05 3.34 -4.50
C LYS A 111 -7.14 2.70 -3.62
N PRO A 112 -8.21 3.42 -3.28
CA PRO A 112 -9.31 2.84 -2.50
C PRO A 112 -10.04 1.78 -3.32
N TYR A 113 -10.50 0.73 -2.62
CA TYR A 113 -11.41 -0.23 -3.22
C TYR A 113 -12.84 0.32 -3.17
N ASN A 114 -13.42 0.58 -4.35
CA ASN A 114 -14.79 1.03 -4.48
C ASN A 114 -15.62 -0.04 -5.19
N GLY A 115 -16.82 -0.31 -4.68
CA GLY A 115 -17.72 -1.31 -5.23
C GLY A 115 -19.19 -0.97 -5.00
N ILE A 116 -20.06 -1.92 -5.29
CA ILE A 116 -21.50 -1.83 -5.07
C ILE A 116 -21.92 -2.96 -4.14
N LEU A 117 -22.58 -2.64 -3.04
CA LEU A 117 -23.28 -3.63 -2.21
C LEU A 117 -24.73 -3.74 -2.69
N ARG A 118 -25.19 -4.98 -2.93
CA ARG A 118 -26.55 -5.28 -3.38
C ARG A 118 -27.24 -6.25 -2.43
N CYS A 119 -28.52 -6.02 -2.20
CA CYS A 119 -29.42 -6.95 -1.51
C CYS A 119 -30.74 -6.97 -2.27
N GLY A 120 -30.88 -7.90 -3.22
CA GLY A 120 -31.95 -7.87 -4.21
C GLY A 120 -31.96 -6.55 -5.00
N ASN A 121 -33.04 -5.78 -4.87
CA ASN A 121 -33.20 -4.50 -5.56
C ASN A 121 -32.53 -3.32 -4.85
N PHE A 122 -32.13 -3.47 -3.58
CA PHE A 122 -31.39 -2.44 -2.85
C PHE A 122 -29.94 -2.41 -3.31
N LYS A 123 -29.41 -1.22 -3.59
CA LYS A 123 -28.01 -1.03 -4.00
C LYS A 123 -27.42 0.21 -3.33
N CYS A 124 -26.15 0.12 -2.94
CA CYS A 124 -25.39 1.22 -2.37
C CYS A 124 -23.96 1.19 -2.91
N SER A 125 -23.41 2.34 -3.28
CA SER A 125 -21.97 2.46 -3.55
C SER A 125 -21.21 2.43 -2.24
N ILE A 126 -20.17 1.60 -2.17
CA ILE A 126 -19.40 1.38 -0.96
C ILE A 126 -17.90 1.51 -1.23
N GLN A 127 -17.14 1.77 -0.18
CA GLN A 127 -15.70 1.60 -0.11
C GLN A 127 -15.39 0.49 0.90
N LEU A 128 -14.43 -0.39 0.56
CA LEU A 128 -13.84 -1.32 1.51
C LEU A 128 -12.54 -0.73 2.07
N PHE A 129 -12.38 -0.78 3.39
CA PHE A 129 -11.17 -0.29 4.05
C PHE A 129 -10.63 -1.29 5.11
N PRO A 130 -9.32 -1.64 5.07
CA PRO A 130 -8.37 -1.36 3.99
C PRO A 130 -8.83 -2.00 2.66
N PRO A 131 -8.27 -1.63 1.50
CA PRO A 131 -8.53 -2.35 0.25
C PRO A 131 -8.22 -3.86 0.41
N PRO A 132 -9.05 -4.78 -0.10
CA PRO A 132 -8.73 -6.21 -0.11
C PRO A 132 -7.50 -6.50 -0.97
N ASP A 133 -6.54 -7.24 -0.41
CA ASP A 133 -5.42 -7.79 -1.17
C ASP A 133 -5.90 -9.00 -1.99
N PRO A 134 -5.42 -9.19 -3.24
CA PRO A 134 -5.68 -10.41 -4.01
C PRO A 134 -5.20 -11.66 -3.27
N TYR A 135 -6.03 -12.70 -3.26
CA TYR A 135 -5.66 -14.00 -2.71
C TYR A 135 -4.89 -14.78 -3.78
N ASN A 136 -3.61 -15.01 -3.49
CA ASN A 136 -2.71 -15.79 -4.33
C ASN A 136 -2.18 -16.95 -3.51
N VAL A 137 -2.58 -18.19 -3.84
CA VAL A 137 -2.01 -19.38 -3.22
C VAL A 137 -1.53 -20.31 -4.31
N VAL A 138 -0.25 -20.68 -4.20
CA VAL A 138 0.37 -21.72 -5.00
C VAL A 138 0.24 -23.01 -4.20
N GLU A 139 -0.71 -23.85 -4.58
CA GLU A 139 -0.78 -25.24 -4.12
C GLU A 139 0.11 -26.11 -5.04
N GLU A 140 0.48 -27.32 -4.61
CA GLU A 140 1.51 -28.17 -5.26
C GLU A 140 1.29 -28.43 -6.77
N PHE A 141 0.08 -28.18 -7.29
CA PHE A 141 -0.27 -28.38 -8.71
C PHE A 141 -1.11 -27.25 -9.33
N GLU A 142 -1.51 -26.22 -8.57
CA GLU A 142 -2.38 -25.14 -9.06
C GLU A 142 -2.05 -23.79 -8.42
N GLU A 143 -2.02 -22.74 -9.23
CA GLU A 143 -1.97 -21.35 -8.77
C GLU A 143 -3.38 -20.77 -8.76
N VAL A 144 -3.92 -20.54 -7.57
CA VAL A 144 -5.25 -19.95 -7.39
C VAL A 144 -5.09 -18.44 -7.18
N HIS A 145 -5.59 -17.68 -8.14
CA HIS A 145 -5.69 -16.22 -8.09
C HIS A 145 -7.15 -15.79 -7.94
N GLN A 146 -7.50 -15.13 -6.84
CA GLN A 146 -8.84 -14.61 -6.59
C GLN A 146 -8.81 -13.16 -6.13
N GLU A 147 -9.72 -12.35 -6.68
CA GLU A 147 -9.94 -10.96 -6.28
C GLU A 147 -11.38 -10.74 -5.86
N VAL A 148 -11.59 -9.80 -4.93
CA VAL A 148 -12.93 -9.40 -4.51
C VAL A 148 -13.60 -8.64 -5.66
N GLY A 149 -14.66 -9.22 -6.22
CA GLY A 149 -15.42 -8.61 -7.32
C GLY A 149 -16.09 -7.29 -6.93
N SER A 150 -16.16 -6.34 -7.87
CA SER A 150 -16.65 -4.96 -7.65
C SER A 150 -18.14 -4.85 -7.26
N CYS A 151 -18.88 -5.95 -7.27
CA CYS A 151 -20.26 -6.04 -6.83
C CYS A 151 -20.39 -7.13 -5.77
N LEU A 152 -20.68 -6.74 -4.52
CA LEU A 152 -20.94 -7.64 -3.41
C LEU A 152 -22.44 -7.87 -3.31
N GLU A 153 -22.90 -9.11 -3.50
CA GLU A 153 -24.31 -9.46 -3.42
C GLU A 153 -24.61 -10.23 -2.14
N ILE A 154 -25.57 -9.72 -1.36
CA ILE A 154 -26.10 -10.40 -0.18
C ILE A 154 -27.09 -11.45 -0.65
N LEU A 155 -26.72 -12.72 -0.49
CA LEU A 155 -27.52 -13.88 -0.91
C LEU A 155 -28.47 -14.40 0.19
N GLY A 156 -28.23 -14.02 1.45
CA GLY A 156 -29.03 -14.49 2.58
C GLY A 156 -28.50 -13.95 3.91
N PHE A 157 -29.15 -14.37 4.99
CA PHE A 157 -28.83 -13.97 6.35
C PHE A 157 -28.76 -15.21 7.23
N VAL A 158 -27.86 -15.20 8.22
CA VAL A 158 -27.64 -16.29 9.17
C VAL A 158 -27.49 -15.70 10.57
N ASP A 159 -27.96 -16.41 11.60
CA ASP A 159 -27.78 -15.98 12.99
C ASP A 159 -26.30 -16.07 13.39
N ILE A 160 -25.86 -15.16 14.26
CA ILE A 160 -24.52 -15.17 14.83
C ILE A 160 -24.30 -16.47 15.63
N ALA A 161 -25.34 -17.00 16.29
CA ALA A 161 -25.26 -18.26 17.01
C ALA A 161 -24.93 -19.45 16.09
N ASP A 162 -25.42 -19.43 14.85
CA ASP A 162 -25.21 -20.50 13.87
C ASP A 162 -23.85 -20.39 13.17
N VAL A 163 -23.36 -19.17 12.95
CA VAL A 163 -22.05 -18.94 12.31
C VAL A 163 -20.87 -19.04 13.30
N ALA A 164 -21.12 -18.78 14.59
CA ALA A 164 -20.15 -18.73 15.67
C ALA A 164 -18.96 -17.78 15.40
N SER A 165 -17.78 -18.31 15.06
CA SER A 165 -16.55 -17.53 14.84
C SER A 165 -15.76 -18.14 13.67
N PRO A 166 -16.27 -18.01 12.44
CA PRO A 166 -15.64 -18.61 11.28
C PRO A 166 -14.27 -17.96 11.05
N GLN A 167 -13.33 -18.73 10.51
CA GLN A 167 -12.05 -18.18 10.07
C GLN A 167 -12.28 -17.29 8.87
N ALA A 168 -11.71 -16.08 8.91
CA ALA A 168 -11.72 -15.12 7.82
C ALA A 168 -10.28 -14.78 7.44
N LEU A 169 -10.01 -14.63 6.15
CA LEU A 169 -8.70 -14.23 5.63
C LEU A 169 -8.34 -12.81 6.08
N SER A 170 -9.31 -11.90 5.97
CA SER A 170 -9.17 -10.47 6.28
C SER A 170 -10.51 -9.89 6.72
N ARG A 171 -10.47 -8.73 7.37
CA ARG A 171 -11.66 -7.99 7.82
C ARG A 171 -11.58 -6.57 7.29
N HIS A 172 -12.67 -6.13 6.68
CA HIS A 172 -12.77 -4.84 6.01
C HIS A 172 -13.99 -4.09 6.52
N LEU A 173 -13.83 -2.81 6.77
CA LEU A 173 -14.95 -1.90 6.99
C LEU A 173 -15.65 -1.69 5.65
N VAL A 174 -16.99 -1.76 5.68
CA VAL A 174 -17.85 -1.42 4.56
C VAL A 174 -18.40 -0.02 4.81
N LEU A 175 -17.91 0.96 4.06
CA LEU A 175 -18.26 2.37 4.24
C LEU A 175 -19.15 2.83 3.08
N PRO A 176 -20.31 3.44 3.33
CA PRO A 176 -21.12 4.00 2.25
C PRO A 176 -20.41 5.18 1.61
N LEU A 177 -20.43 5.24 0.28
CA LEU A 177 -19.97 6.40 -0.47
C LEU A 177 -21.16 7.32 -0.75
N PRO A 178 -20.98 8.65 -0.64
CA PRO A 178 -22.02 9.60 -1.01
C PRO A 178 -22.46 9.34 -2.46
N SER A 179 -23.77 9.17 -2.65
CA SER A 179 -24.37 9.14 -3.97
C SER A 179 -23.94 10.41 -4.70
N LYS A 180 -23.23 10.28 -5.83
CA LYS A 180 -23.12 11.43 -6.75
C LYS A 180 -24.53 11.69 -7.28
N GLU A 181 -25.25 12.62 -6.68
CA GLU A 181 -26.36 13.26 -7.38
C GLU A 181 -25.76 13.87 -8.65
N LEU A 182 -26.19 13.39 -9.81
CA LEU A 182 -25.92 14.04 -11.08
C LEU A 182 -26.59 15.42 -11.04
N LYS A 183 -25.90 16.43 -10.52
CA LYS A 183 -26.29 17.82 -10.76
C LYS A 183 -26.13 18.05 -12.25
N ALA A 184 -27.27 18.17 -12.95
CA ALA A 184 -27.30 18.71 -14.29
C ALA A 184 -26.46 19.99 -14.31
N ALA A 185 -25.58 20.12 -15.29
CA ALA A 185 -24.69 21.25 -15.42
C ALA A 185 -25.50 22.55 -15.44
N ASP A 186 -25.36 23.35 -14.37
CA ASP A 186 -25.59 24.78 -14.43
C ASP A 186 -24.38 25.47 -13.80
N ASN A 187 -23.99 26.57 -14.43
CA ASN A 187 -22.68 27.18 -14.33
C ASN A 187 -22.41 27.82 -12.97
N GLY A 188 -21.23 27.50 -12.41
CA GLY A 188 -20.48 28.40 -11.53
C GLY A 188 -20.73 28.26 -10.04
N GLY A 189 -19.63 28.13 -9.29
CA GLY A 189 -19.58 28.45 -7.86
C GLY A 189 -19.30 27.26 -6.95
N TYR A 190 -18.11 27.28 -6.34
CA TYR A 190 -17.65 26.40 -5.26
C TYR A 190 -18.74 26.13 -4.22
N SER A 191 -18.98 24.86 -3.88
CA SER A 191 -19.77 24.50 -2.70
C SER A 191 -19.04 23.47 -1.85
N LEU A 192 -18.62 23.96 -0.68
CA LEU A 192 -18.14 23.26 0.51
C LEU A 192 -18.91 21.95 0.78
N LEU A 193 -18.15 20.91 1.11
CA LEU A 193 -18.66 19.68 1.72
C LEU A 193 -19.28 20.04 3.09
N ARG A 194 -20.62 20.03 3.19
CA ARG A 194 -21.29 19.92 4.49
C ARG A 194 -21.60 18.44 4.72
N GLY A 195 -20.89 17.87 5.68
CA GLY A 195 -21.25 16.59 6.26
C GLY A 195 -22.54 16.71 7.06
N GLU A 196 -23.40 15.73 6.90
CA GLU A 196 -24.35 15.35 7.93
C GLU A 196 -24.21 13.84 8.13
N SER A 197 -23.62 13.49 9.26
CA SER A 197 -23.70 12.15 9.83
C SER A 197 -25.16 11.84 10.11
N LEU A 198 -25.72 10.84 9.43
CA LEU A 198 -26.87 10.12 9.96
C LEU A 198 -26.35 8.82 10.59
N PHE A 199 -26.15 8.86 11.90
CA PHE A 199 -26.03 7.66 12.71
C PHE A 199 -27.40 6.96 12.73
N ILE A 200 -27.39 5.65 12.49
CA ILE A 200 -28.41 4.72 12.98
C ILE A 200 -27.72 3.85 14.03
#